data_AF-J3LYK1-F1
#
_entry.id   AF-J3LYK1-F1
#
_cell.length_a   1.000
_cell.length_b   1.000
_cell.length_c   1.000
_cell.angle_alpha   90.00
_cell.angle_beta   90.00
_cell.angle_gamma   90.00
#
_symmetry.space_group_name_H-M   'P 1'
#
loop_
_entity.id
_entity.type
_entity.pdbx_description
1 polymer ?
#
loop_
_entity_poly.entity_id
_entity_poly.type
_entity_poly.pdbx_seq_one_letter_code
_entity_poly.pdbx_strand_id
1 'polypeptide(L)'
;MAVGAGNFVRTCINGLNALSGVGLLTVPYALSEGGWVSLALLATVAAACWNTGILLSRCMDADDAIRTYPDIGERAFGRAGRLLVSGFIYAELYLVATGFLILEGDNLDKLFPGAAVSLGTVSLAGKQLFIVLGALAVTPTTWLRSLGVLAYVSATGVFASVVIVLSVLWAAAVDGVGFSGRGTTTPLRTTGLPTALGL
;
A
#
# COMPACT_ATOMS: atom_id res chain seq x y z
N MET A 1 25.81 -24.88 2.34
CA MET A 1 24.78 -23.91 1.93
C MET A 1 23.79 -23.79 3.09
N ALA A 2 24.12 -23.00 4.12
CA ALA A 2 23.28 -22.83 5.30
C ALA A 2 22.45 -21.55 5.12
N VAL A 3 21.21 -21.72 4.67
CA VAL A 3 20.23 -20.62 4.64
C VAL A 3 19.87 -20.33 6.10
N GLY A 4 20.56 -19.38 6.71
CA GLY A 4 20.37 -19.00 8.09
C GLY A 4 18.98 -18.41 8.33
N ALA A 5 18.24 -18.97 9.28
CA ALA A 5 16.92 -18.51 9.71
C ALA A 5 16.87 -16.99 10.01
N GLY A 6 17.99 -16.39 10.43
CA GLY A 6 18.11 -14.95 10.66
C GLY A 6 17.96 -14.08 9.40
N ASN A 7 18.39 -14.56 8.23
CA ASN A 7 18.22 -13.82 6.97
C ASN A 7 16.82 -14.01 6.39
N PHE A 8 16.26 -15.23 6.48
CA PHE A 8 14.91 -15.52 5.98
C PHE A 8 13.84 -14.74 6.77
N VAL A 9 13.86 -14.80 8.10
CA VAL A 9 12.90 -14.09 8.96
C VAL A 9 13.00 -12.58 8.72
N ARG A 10 14.20 -12.03 8.57
CA ARG A 10 14.40 -10.61 8.28
C ARG A 10 13.88 -10.21 6.91
N THR A 11 14.03 -11.06 5.89
CA THR A 11 13.44 -10.87 4.57
C THR A 11 11.92 -10.93 4.62
N CYS A 12 11.33 -11.89 5.35
CA CYS A 12 9.88 -11.99 5.54
C CYS A 12 9.32 -10.76 6.25
N ILE A 13 9.95 -10.30 7.33
CA ILE A 13 9.55 -9.09 8.04
C ILE A 13 9.65 -7.86 7.14
N ASN A 14 10.74 -7.74 6.36
CA ASN A 14 10.88 -6.63 5.41
C ASN A 14 9.82 -6.67 4.30
N GLY A 15 9.47 -7.86 3.82
CA GLY A 15 8.38 -8.06 2.85
C GLY A 15 7.01 -7.73 3.43
N LEU A 16 6.70 -8.19 4.64
CA LEU A 16 5.47 -7.84 5.36
C LEU A 16 5.36 -6.33 5.59
N ASN A 17 6.46 -5.70 6.01
CA ASN A 17 6.55 -4.26 6.20
C ASN A 17 6.31 -3.47 4.91
N ALA A 18 6.80 -3.96 3.77
CA ALA A 18 6.53 -3.36 2.46
C ALA A 18 5.06 -3.51 2.02
N LEU A 19 4.41 -4.63 2.37
CA LEU A 19 3.02 -4.94 1.98
C LEU A 19 1.97 -4.38 2.96
N SER A 20 2.34 -4.12 4.21
CA SER A 20 1.44 -3.69 5.29
C SER A 20 0.90 -2.26 5.13
N GLY A 21 1.38 -1.48 4.16
CA GLY A 21 0.99 -0.08 3.95
C GLY A 21 -0.44 0.07 3.41
N VAL A 22 -0.61 0.11 2.09
CA VAL A 22 -1.92 0.36 1.43
C VAL A 22 -2.95 -0.69 1.83
N GLY A 23 -2.54 -1.96 1.83
CA GLY A 23 -3.45 -3.11 1.95
C GLY A 23 -4.25 -3.11 3.25
N LEU A 24 -3.70 -2.56 4.35
CA LEU A 24 -4.43 -2.54 5.62
C LEU A 24 -5.58 -1.53 5.66
N LEU A 25 -5.55 -0.47 4.86
CA LEU A 25 -6.61 0.54 4.80
C LEU A 25 -7.62 0.25 3.69
N THR A 26 -7.14 -0.21 2.54
CA THR A 26 -8.00 -0.44 1.36
C THR A 26 -8.78 -1.75 1.45
N VAL A 27 -8.20 -2.80 2.04
CA VAL A 27 -8.88 -4.10 2.20
C VAL A 27 -10.14 -4.00 3.07
N PRO A 28 -10.12 -3.43 4.30
CA PRO A 28 -11.35 -3.31 5.10
C PRO A 28 -12.38 -2.37 4.45
N TYR A 29 -11.94 -1.33 3.74
CA TYR A 29 -12.84 -0.45 3.00
C TYR A 29 -13.53 -1.18 1.83
N ALA A 30 -12.76 -1.89 1.00
CA ALA A 30 -13.27 -2.73 -0.08
C ALA A 30 -14.22 -3.83 0.43
N LEU A 31 -13.93 -4.40 1.61
CA LEU A 31 -14.80 -5.36 2.30
C LEU A 31 -16.12 -4.75 2.76
N SER A 32 -16.05 -3.55 3.34
CA SER A 32 -17.23 -2.83 3.83
C SER A 32 -18.17 -2.41 2.70
N GLU A 33 -17.64 -2.01 1.55
CA GLU A 33 -18.44 -1.61 0.37
C GLU A 33 -18.88 -2.79 -0.50
N GLY A 34 -18.05 -3.83 -0.63
CA GLY A 34 -18.25 -4.96 -1.56
C GLY A 34 -18.84 -6.23 -0.96
N GLY A 35 -19.04 -6.32 0.36
CA GLY A 35 -19.67 -7.46 1.03
C GLY A 35 -18.99 -8.81 0.74
N TRP A 36 -19.72 -9.92 0.77
CA TRP A 36 -19.16 -11.26 0.55
C TRP A 36 -18.51 -11.46 -0.84
N VAL A 37 -18.91 -10.68 -1.85
CA VAL A 37 -18.29 -10.73 -3.18
C VAL A 37 -16.86 -10.21 -3.15
N SER A 38 -16.58 -9.19 -2.35
CA SER A 38 -15.20 -8.70 -2.15
C SER A 38 -14.29 -9.76 -1.53
N LEU A 39 -14.80 -10.62 -0.63
CA LEU A 39 -14.04 -11.74 -0.07
C LEU A 39 -13.63 -12.74 -1.15
N ALA A 40 -14.57 -13.09 -2.04
CA ALA A 40 -14.28 -13.97 -3.16
C ALA A 40 -13.26 -13.35 -4.12
N LEU A 41 -13.38 -12.05 -4.41
CA LEU A 41 -12.43 -11.31 -5.25
C LEU A 41 -11.04 -11.22 -4.59
N LEU A 42 -10.97 -10.95 -3.29
CA LEU A 42 -9.71 -10.93 -2.54
C LEU A 42 -9.03 -12.30 -2.57
N ALA A 43 -9.82 -13.39 -2.47
CA ALA A 43 -9.29 -14.75 -2.58
C ALA A 43 -8.73 -15.06 -3.98
N THR A 44 -9.39 -14.60 -5.05
CA THR A 44 -8.87 -14.80 -6.42
C THR A 44 -7.61 -13.97 -6.67
N VAL A 45 -7.56 -12.73 -6.20
CA VAL A 45 -6.36 -11.88 -6.26
C VAL A 45 -5.22 -12.51 -5.44
N ALA A 46 -5.50 -13.01 -4.23
CA ALA A 46 -4.51 -13.68 -3.41
C ALA A 46 -3.96 -14.95 -4.11
N ALA A 47 -4.83 -15.75 -4.74
CA ALA A 47 -4.40 -16.90 -5.53
C ALA A 47 -3.54 -16.47 -6.73
N ALA A 48 -3.90 -15.39 -7.43
CA ALA A 48 -3.09 -14.86 -8.53
C ALA A 48 -1.72 -14.35 -8.05
N CYS A 49 -1.67 -13.63 -6.93
CA CYS A 49 -0.42 -13.19 -6.28
C CYS A 49 0.45 -14.39 -5.86
N TRP A 50 -0.16 -15.45 -5.33
CA TRP A 50 0.55 -16.67 -4.98
C TRP A 50 1.18 -17.34 -6.20
N ASN A 51 0.40 -17.49 -7.29
CA ASN A 51 0.90 -18.09 -8.53
C ASN A 51 2.02 -17.26 -9.17
N THR A 52 1.87 -15.94 -9.22
CA THR A 52 2.90 -15.03 -9.75
C THR A 52 4.16 -15.04 -8.89
N GLY A 53 4.04 -15.13 -7.56
CA GLY A 53 5.18 -15.30 -6.66
C GLY A 53 5.96 -16.59 -6.91
N ILE A 54 5.27 -17.71 -7.14
CA ILE A 54 5.92 -18.99 -7.49
C ILE A 54 6.62 -18.89 -8.85
N LEU A 55 5.96 -18.29 -9.86
CA LEU A 55 6.58 -18.07 -11.17
C LEU A 55 7.84 -17.23 -11.04
N LEU A 56 7.78 -16.14 -10.26
CA LEU A 56 8.90 -15.25 -10.03
C LEU A 56 10.08 -15.99 -9.37
N SER A 57 9.80 -16.79 -8.33
CA SER A 57 10.82 -17.63 -7.69
C SER A 57 11.48 -18.57 -8.70
N ARG A 58 10.68 -19.28 -9.50
CA ARG A 58 11.20 -20.19 -10.53
C ARG A 58 12.05 -19.48 -11.58
N CYS A 59 11.67 -18.27 -11.98
CA CYS A 59 12.45 -17.46 -12.92
C CYS A 59 13.79 -17.02 -12.33
N MET A 60 13.84 -16.66 -11.04
CA MET A 60 15.10 -16.31 -10.37
C MET A 60 15.99 -17.53 -10.12
N ASP A 61 15.40 -18.69 -9.78
CA ASP A 61 16.14 -19.93 -9.55
C ASP A 61 16.68 -20.55 -10.86
N ALA A 62 16.10 -20.18 -12.02
CA ALA A 62 16.50 -20.72 -13.32
C ALA A 62 17.85 -20.17 -13.82
N ASP A 63 18.29 -19.00 -13.33
CA ASP A 63 19.56 -18.40 -13.74
C ASP A 63 20.13 -17.49 -12.65
N ASP A 64 21.31 -17.84 -12.12
CA ASP A 64 22.00 -17.08 -11.06
C ASP A 64 22.36 -15.63 -11.46
N ALA A 65 22.32 -15.29 -12.75
CA ALA A 65 22.52 -13.93 -13.22
C ALA A 65 21.28 -13.03 -13.01
N ILE A 66 20.11 -13.61 -12.77
CA ILE A 66 18.85 -12.88 -12.52
C ILE A 66 18.79 -12.49 -11.05
N ARG A 67 18.93 -11.20 -10.76
CA ARG A 67 18.87 -10.67 -9.38
C ARG A 67 17.72 -9.70 -9.16
N THR A 68 17.22 -9.09 -10.22
CA THR A 68 16.15 -8.11 -10.17
C THR A 68 15.05 -8.42 -11.17
N TYR A 69 13.84 -7.93 -10.90
CA TYR A 69 12.67 -8.15 -11.77
C TYR A 69 12.90 -7.71 -13.23
N PRO A 70 13.56 -6.56 -13.51
CA PRO A 70 13.93 -6.20 -14.88
C PRO A 70 14.90 -7.16 -15.59
N ASP A 71 15.75 -7.88 -14.85
CA ASP A 71 16.69 -8.85 -15.45
C ASP A 71 15.95 -10.07 -16.03
N ILE A 72 14.80 -10.42 -15.46
CA ILE A 72 13.90 -11.44 -16.02
C ILE A 72 13.38 -10.99 -17.39
N GLY A 73 12.98 -9.71 -17.49
CA GLY A 73 12.58 -9.10 -18.76
C GLY A 73 13.72 -9.07 -19.77
N GLU A 74 14.96 -8.84 -19.32
CA GLU A 74 16.15 -8.92 -20.17
C GLU A 74 16.38 -10.32 -20.71
N ARG A 75 16.22 -11.34 -19.86
CA ARG A 75 16.43 -12.73 -20.27
C ARG A 75 15.33 -13.27 -21.18
N ALA A 76 14.10 -12.82 -21.02
CA ALA A 76 12.99 -13.26 -21.86
C ALA A 76 12.92 -12.54 -23.21
N PHE A 77 13.15 -11.22 -23.24
CA PHE A 77 12.91 -10.37 -24.43
C PHE A 77 14.11 -9.50 -24.81
N GLY A 78 15.27 -9.73 -24.22
CA GLY A 78 16.47 -8.92 -24.43
C GLY A 78 16.36 -7.51 -23.83
N ARG A 79 17.23 -6.61 -24.28
CA ARG A 79 17.35 -5.25 -23.73
C ARG A 79 16.06 -4.42 -23.80
N ALA A 80 15.22 -4.66 -24.80
CA ALA A 80 13.91 -4.02 -24.93
C ALA A 80 12.95 -4.44 -23.78
N GLY A 81 12.92 -5.72 -23.43
CA GLY A 81 12.15 -6.23 -22.29
C GLY A 81 12.58 -5.61 -20.97
N ARG A 82 13.89 -5.48 -20.75
CA ARG A 82 14.43 -4.81 -19.56
C ARG A 82 13.95 -3.37 -19.42
N LEU A 83 14.01 -2.60 -20.52
CA LEU A 83 13.57 -1.21 -20.55
C LEU A 83 12.08 -1.08 -20.26
N LEU A 84 11.25 -1.92 -20.90
CA LEU A 84 9.81 -1.92 -20.67
C LEU A 84 9.46 -2.27 -19.23
N VAL A 85 9.99 -3.37 -18.70
CA VAL A 85 9.73 -3.82 -17.32
C VAL A 85 10.20 -2.78 -16.30
N SER A 86 11.39 -2.20 -16.50
CA SER A 86 11.88 -1.11 -15.63
C SER A 86 10.96 0.11 -15.69
N GLY A 87 10.51 0.48 -16.89
CA GLY A 87 9.60 1.60 -17.10
C GLY A 87 8.27 1.41 -16.35
N PHE A 88 7.67 0.21 -16.45
CA PHE A 88 6.45 -0.13 -15.72
C PHE A 88 6.66 -0.08 -14.20
N ILE A 89 7.74 -0.67 -13.67
CA ILE A 89 8.04 -0.61 -12.23
C ILE A 89 8.20 0.83 -11.75
N TYR A 90 8.94 1.67 -12.46
CA TYR A 90 9.13 3.06 -12.04
C TYR A 90 7.84 3.87 -12.13
N ALA A 91 7.02 3.64 -13.16
CA ALA A 91 5.72 4.27 -13.28
C ALA A 91 4.78 3.83 -12.15
N GLU A 92 4.75 2.54 -11.82
CA GLU A 92 3.96 1.99 -10.71
C GLU A 92 4.38 2.59 -9.37
N LEU A 93 5.69 2.59 -9.06
CA LEU A 93 6.22 3.19 -7.83
C LEU A 93 5.88 4.69 -7.73
N TYR A 94 5.96 5.43 -8.83
CA TYR A 94 5.61 6.85 -8.88
C TYR A 94 4.11 7.08 -8.66
N LEU A 95 3.25 6.31 -9.32
CA LEU A 95 1.80 6.41 -9.19
C LEU A 95 1.35 6.06 -7.77
N VAL A 96 1.88 4.98 -7.19
CA VAL A 96 1.62 4.57 -5.81
C VAL A 96 2.06 5.65 -4.82
N ALA A 97 3.28 6.18 -4.96
CA ALA A 97 3.79 7.25 -4.10
C ALA A 97 2.93 8.52 -4.19
N THR A 98 2.54 8.91 -5.40
CA THR A 98 1.65 10.06 -5.63
C THR A 98 0.28 9.84 -5.02
N GLY A 99 -0.28 8.64 -5.17
CA GLY A 99 -1.57 8.26 -4.55
C GLY A 99 -1.53 8.36 -3.03
N PHE A 100 -0.43 7.94 -2.40
CA PHE A 100 -0.24 8.10 -0.95
C PHE A 100 -0.22 9.56 -0.51
N LEU A 101 0.52 10.42 -1.22
CA LEU A 101 0.57 11.84 -0.89
C LEU A 101 -0.80 12.50 -1.01
N ILE A 102 -1.58 12.14 -2.03
CA ILE A 102 -2.95 12.63 -2.20
C ILE A 102 -3.83 12.15 -1.04
N LEU A 103 -3.76 10.87 -0.70
CA LEU A 103 -4.53 10.29 0.40
C LEU A 103 -4.19 10.95 1.74
N GLU A 104 -2.90 11.17 2.02
CA GLU A 104 -2.44 11.90 3.20
C GLU A 104 -3.00 13.32 3.23
N GLY A 105 -2.90 14.03 2.10
CA GLY A 105 -3.47 15.38 1.94
C GLY A 105 -4.97 15.42 2.19
N ASP A 106 -5.72 14.47 1.64
CA ASP A 106 -7.18 14.35 1.84
C ASP A 106 -7.54 14.03 3.29
N ASN A 107 -6.77 13.19 3.97
CA ASN A 107 -6.99 12.87 5.38
C ASN A 107 -6.69 14.06 6.29
N LEU A 108 -5.60 14.79 6.04
CA LEU A 108 -5.23 15.97 6.83
C LEU A 108 -6.20 17.14 6.62
N ASP A 109 -6.67 17.35 5.39
CA ASP A 109 -7.70 18.36 5.09
C ASP A 109 -9.02 18.08 5.82
N LYS A 110 -9.41 16.81 5.95
CA LYS A 110 -10.57 16.37 6.75
C LYS A 110 -10.38 16.54 8.26
N LEU A 111 -9.15 16.35 8.76
CA LEU A 111 -8.84 16.51 10.19
C LEU A 111 -8.72 17.99 10.60
N PHE A 112 -8.25 18.86 9.70
CA PHE A 112 -8.11 20.30 9.93
C PHE A 112 -8.89 21.13 8.90
N PRO A 113 -10.23 21.03 8.88
CA PRO A 113 -11.05 21.79 7.95
C PRO A 113 -10.86 23.30 8.21
N GLY A 114 -10.38 24.03 7.21
CA GLY A 114 -10.17 25.47 7.28
C GLY A 114 -8.72 25.93 7.54
N ALA A 115 -7.75 25.03 7.58
CA ALA A 115 -6.33 25.39 7.56
C ALA A 115 -5.92 25.91 6.17
N ALA A 116 -6.16 27.19 5.89
CA ALA A 116 -5.70 27.87 4.69
C ALA A 116 -4.56 28.83 5.06
N VAL A 117 -3.39 28.62 4.46
CA VAL A 117 -2.26 29.56 4.60
C VAL A 117 -2.26 30.45 3.37
N SER A 118 -2.61 31.72 3.57
CA SER A 118 -2.51 32.73 2.52
C SER A 118 -1.08 33.28 2.47
N LEU A 119 -0.25 32.77 1.56
CA LEU A 119 1.05 33.37 1.23
C LEU A 119 0.83 34.41 0.12
N GLY A 120 0.45 35.64 0.50
CA GLY A 120 0.33 36.76 -0.45
C GLY A 120 -0.78 36.57 -1.50
N THR A 121 -0.44 36.60 -2.80
CA THR A 121 -1.39 36.52 -3.93
C THR A 121 -1.80 35.09 -4.31
N VAL A 122 -1.24 34.06 -3.65
CA VAL A 122 -1.57 32.65 -3.92
C VAL A 122 -2.20 32.05 -2.67
N SER A 123 -3.52 31.89 -2.72
CA SER A 123 -4.28 31.11 -1.73
C SER A 123 -4.06 29.62 -2.00
N LEU A 124 -3.11 28.98 -1.32
CA LEU A 124 -3.03 27.52 -1.32
C LEU A 124 -4.19 26.96 -0.49
N ALA A 125 -5.08 26.21 -1.12
CA ALA A 125 -6.08 25.41 -0.42
C ALA A 125 -5.38 24.38 0.50
N GLY A 126 -5.92 24.15 1.71
CA GLY A 126 -5.31 23.30 2.74
C GLY A 126 -4.76 21.97 2.20
N LYS A 127 -5.57 21.25 1.41
CA LYS A 127 -5.15 20.05 0.65
C LYS A 127 -3.82 20.16 -0.08
N GLN A 128 -3.59 21.21 -0.89
CA GLN A 128 -2.36 21.36 -1.67
C GLN A 128 -1.14 21.61 -0.77
N LEU A 129 -1.35 22.36 0.32
CA LEU A 129 -0.32 22.61 1.31
C LEU A 129 0.10 21.32 2.04
N PHE A 130 -0.87 20.49 2.45
CA PHE A 130 -0.59 19.21 3.10
C PHE A 130 0.11 18.22 2.17
N ILE A 131 -0.27 18.15 0.89
CA ILE A 131 0.43 17.32 -0.12
C ILE A 131 1.89 17.76 -0.26
N VAL A 132 2.14 19.08 -0.36
CA VAL A 132 3.51 19.62 -0.50
C VAL A 132 4.34 19.41 0.76
N LEU A 133 3.74 19.58 1.94
CA LEU A 133 4.41 19.29 3.22
C LEU A 133 4.74 17.81 3.38
N GLY A 134 3.81 16.91 3.04
CA GLY A 134 4.04 15.46 3.04
C GLY A 134 5.16 15.07 2.07
N ALA A 135 5.15 15.63 0.86
CA ALA A 135 6.23 15.43 -0.11
C ALA A 135 7.58 15.92 0.43
N LEU A 136 7.62 17.09 1.07
CA LEU A 136 8.84 17.64 1.67
C LEU A 136 9.33 16.81 2.86
N ALA A 137 8.43 16.21 3.64
CA ALA A 137 8.77 15.33 4.76
C ALA A 137 9.25 13.94 4.29
N VAL A 138 8.73 13.42 3.18
CA VAL A 138 9.16 12.15 2.57
C VAL A 138 10.44 12.31 1.77
N THR A 139 10.69 13.46 1.15
CA THR A 139 11.92 13.73 0.39
C THR A 139 13.22 13.39 1.16
N PRO A 140 13.43 13.81 2.43
CA PRO A 140 14.63 13.45 3.18
C PRO A 140 14.69 11.95 3.52
N THR A 141 13.55 11.26 3.64
CA THR A 141 13.55 9.82 3.88
C THR A 141 14.02 9.03 2.66
N THR A 142 13.81 9.54 1.44
CA THR A 142 14.37 8.94 0.22
C THR A 142 15.89 9.11 0.07
N TRP A 143 16.48 10.12 0.71
CA TRP A 143 17.94 10.33 0.72
C TRP A 143 18.67 9.45 1.74
N LEU A 144 17.95 8.94 2.76
CA LEU A 144 18.49 8.03 3.76
C LEU A 144 18.73 6.65 3.15
N ARG A 145 19.93 6.45 2.59
CA ARG A 145 20.39 5.17 2.01
C ARG A 145 20.54 4.02 3.04
N SER A 146 20.21 4.24 4.30
CA SER A 146 20.33 3.23 5.35
C SER A 146 19.05 2.40 5.48
N LEU A 147 19.10 1.15 5.00
CA LEU A 147 18.04 0.15 5.19
C LEU A 147 17.64 -0.07 6.66
N GLY A 148 18.54 0.23 7.62
CA GLY A 148 18.26 0.12 9.06
C GLY A 148 17.29 1.18 9.59
N VAL A 149 17.44 2.44 9.17
CA VAL A 149 16.54 3.53 9.58
C VAL A 149 15.16 3.33 8.95
N LEU A 150 15.12 2.88 7.70
CA LEU A 150 13.87 2.58 7.01
C LEU A 150 13.09 1.44 7.68
N ALA A 151 13.80 0.40 8.16
CA ALA A 151 13.20 -0.68 8.94
C ALA A 151 12.62 -0.20 10.27
N TYR A 152 13.29 0.73 10.96
CA TYR A 152 12.77 1.31 12.21
C TYR A 152 11.52 2.17 11.97
N VAL A 153 11.55 3.05 10.95
CA VAL A 153 10.40 3.87 10.55
C VAL A 153 9.21 2.99 10.16
N SER A 154 9.45 1.90 9.42
CA SER A 154 8.40 0.95 9.07
C SER A 154 7.84 0.22 10.30
N ALA A 155 8.69 -0.21 11.24
CA ALA A 155 8.24 -0.82 12.49
C ALA A 155 7.37 0.13 13.32
N THR A 156 7.71 1.42 13.37
CA THR A 156 6.87 2.44 14.02
C THR A 156 5.53 2.64 13.29
N GLY A 157 5.51 2.54 11.96
CA GLY A 157 4.29 2.58 11.16
C GLY A 157 3.36 1.41 11.47
N VAL A 158 3.87 0.18 11.53
CA VAL A 158 3.09 -1.01 11.90
C VAL A 158 2.50 -0.87 13.30
N PHE A 159 3.30 -0.39 14.26
CA PHE A 159 2.82 -0.13 15.62
C PHE A 159 1.69 0.91 15.64
N ALA A 160 1.84 2.01 14.90
CA ALA A 160 0.78 3.02 14.76
C ALA A 160 -0.50 2.44 14.14
N SER A 161 -0.38 1.60 13.10
CA SER A 161 -1.53 0.91 12.49
C SER A 161 -2.25 -0.01 13.48
N VAL A 162 -1.52 -0.78 14.28
CA VAL A 162 -2.11 -1.65 15.33
C VAL A 162 -2.86 -0.83 16.36
N VAL A 163 -2.30 0.31 16.80
CA VAL A 163 -2.96 1.21 17.75
C VAL A 163 -4.26 1.77 17.16
N ILE A 164 -4.27 2.17 15.88
CA ILE A 164 -5.48 2.64 15.21
C ILE A 164 -6.53 1.53 15.16
N VAL A 165 -6.16 0.31 14.78
CA VAL A 165 -7.09 -0.83 14.73
C VAL A 165 -7.68 -1.10 16.11
N LEU A 166 -6.86 -1.13 17.17
CA LEU A 166 -7.34 -1.33 18.54
C LEU A 166 -8.27 -0.19 18.98
N SER A 167 -7.98 1.05 18.59
CA SER A 167 -8.83 2.22 18.90
C SER A 167 -10.19 2.12 18.21
N VAL A 168 -10.22 1.70 16.94
CA VAL A 168 -11.47 1.48 16.19
C VAL A 168 -12.26 0.32 16.79
N LEU A 169 -11.60 -0.79 17.16
CA LEU A 169 -12.24 -1.92 17.82
C LEU A 169 -12.82 -1.54 19.18
N TRP A 170 -12.09 -0.74 19.96
CA TRP A 170 -12.57 -0.24 21.24
C TRP A 170 -13.78 0.67 21.08
N ALA A 171 -13.73 1.64 20.16
CA ALA A 171 -14.87 2.51 19.86
C ALA A 171 -16.08 1.68 19.40
N ALA A 172 -15.86 0.69 18.52
CA ALA A 172 -16.92 -0.20 18.04
C ALA A 172 -17.55 -1.04 19.16
N ALA A 173 -16.76 -1.54 20.11
CA ALA A 173 -17.22 -2.44 21.17
C ALA A 173 -17.77 -1.71 22.41
N VAL A 174 -17.21 -0.54 22.77
CA VAL A 174 -17.45 0.14 24.05
C VAL A 174 -18.27 1.40 23.89
N ASP A 175 -17.99 2.22 22.87
CA ASP A 175 -18.76 3.46 22.62
C ASP A 175 -20.08 3.21 21.88
N GLY A 176 -20.39 1.93 21.58
CA GLY A 176 -21.66 1.54 20.96
C GLY A 176 -21.84 2.07 19.53
N VAL A 177 -20.79 2.60 18.90
CA VAL A 177 -20.77 2.98 17.48
C VAL A 177 -20.66 1.77 16.54
N GLY A 178 -20.69 0.55 17.08
CA GLY A 178 -20.73 -0.70 16.33
C GLY A 178 -22.12 -1.05 15.79
N PHE A 179 -22.21 -1.17 14.47
CA PHE A 179 -23.28 -1.80 13.68
C PHE A 179 -24.66 -1.85 14.35
N SER A 180 -25.32 -0.69 14.46
CA SER A 180 -26.78 -0.68 14.45
C SER A 180 -27.21 -1.39 13.16
N GLY A 181 -27.69 -2.62 13.30
CA GLY A 181 -28.03 -3.51 12.21
C GLY A 181 -29.04 -2.88 11.26
N ARG A 182 -28.55 -2.15 10.26
CA ARG A 182 -29.34 -1.85 9.07
C ARG A 182 -29.26 -3.10 8.20
N GLY A 183 -30.12 -4.05 8.53
CA GLY A 183 -30.19 -5.36 7.93
C GLY A 183 -29.97 -5.30 6.42
N THR A 184 -28.83 -5.81 5.98
CA THR A 184 -28.56 -6.06 4.56
C THR A 184 -27.77 -7.35 4.45
N THR A 185 -28.40 -8.42 4.93
CA THR A 185 -28.36 -9.76 4.31
C THR A 185 -28.92 -9.68 2.88
N THR A 186 -28.34 -8.82 2.03
CA THR A 186 -28.67 -8.72 0.61
C THR A 186 -27.42 -9.11 -0.17
N PRO A 187 -27.39 -10.27 -0.83
CA PRO A 187 -26.17 -10.91 -1.32
C PRO A 187 -25.50 -10.22 -2.52
N LEU A 188 -26.10 -9.19 -3.12
CA LEU A 188 -25.64 -8.57 -4.36
C LEU A 188 -25.84 -7.04 -4.33
N ARG A 189 -24.81 -6.30 -3.94
CA ARG A 189 -24.74 -4.84 -4.13
C ARG A 189 -23.76 -4.54 -5.27
N THR A 190 -24.25 -4.61 -6.50
CA THR A 190 -23.47 -4.40 -7.73
C THR A 190 -23.04 -2.95 -7.95
N THR A 191 -23.54 -2.01 -7.14
CA THR A 191 -23.27 -0.57 -7.25
C THR A 191 -21.91 -0.13 -6.70
N GLY A 192 -21.24 -0.94 -5.87
CA GLY A 192 -19.90 -0.64 -5.33
C GLY A 192 -18.73 -1.24 -6.12
N LEU A 193 -19.01 -2.09 -7.12
CA LEU A 193 -18.00 -2.77 -7.94
C LEU A 193 -17.06 -1.82 -8.70
N PRO A 194 -17.54 -0.71 -9.31
CA PRO A 194 -16.65 0.23 -10.01
C PRO A 194 -15.66 0.91 -9.06
N THR A 195 -16.12 1.23 -7.85
CA THR A 195 -15.33 1.90 -6.81
C THR A 195 -14.31 0.95 -6.18
N ALA A 196 -14.64 -0.34 -6.07
CA ALA A 196 -13.73 -1.37 -5.59
C ALA A 196 -12.70 -1.83 -6.64
N LEU A 197 -13.02 -1.69 -7.93
CA LEU A 197 -12.10 -1.97 -9.05
C LEU A 197 -11.16 -0.79 -9.37
N GLY A 198 -11.55 0.44 -8.99
CA GLY A 198 -10.78 1.66 -9.24
C GLY A 198 -9.81 2.05 -8.11
N LEU A 199 -9.70 1.23 -7.07
CA LEU A 199 -8.88 1.46 -5.88
C LEU A 199 -7.65 0.53 -5.89
#